data_AF-K9T2S3-F1
#
_entry.id   AF-K9T2S3-F1
#
_cell.length_a   1.000
_cell.length_b   1.000
_cell.length_c   1.000
_cell.angle_alpha   90.00
_cell.angle_beta   90.00
_cell.angle_gamma   90.00
#
_symmetry.space_group_name_H-M   'P 1'
#
loop_
_entity.id
_entity.type
_entity.pdbx_description
1 polymer ?
#
loop_
_entity_poly.entity_id
_entity_poly.type
_entity_poly.pdbx_seq_one_letter_code
_entity_poly.pdbx_strand_id
1 'polypeptide(L)' 'MSLKEIFKQGLRDGYLDPKLKAEVMRICHPDSILSAEDRVYLDRLMGAILTGEIAGLYL' A
#
# COMPACT_ATOMS: atom_id res chain seq x y z
N MET A 1 -10.65 -1.42 3.73
CA MET A 1 -9.74 -2.44 3.17
C MET A 1 -8.45 -2.42 3.97
N SER A 2 -7.74 -3.53 4.09
CA SER A 2 -6.44 -3.62 4.79
C SER A 2 -5.26 -3.34 3.84
N LEU A 3 -4.08 -3.01 4.38
CA LEU A 3 -2.87 -2.87 3.55
C LEU A 3 -2.49 -4.19 2.87
N LYS A 4 -2.82 -5.32 3.48
CA LYS A 4 -2.65 -6.66 2.89
C LYS A 4 -3.45 -6.85 1.60
N GLU A 5 -4.71 -6.45 1.62
CA GLU A 5 -5.58 -6.55 0.44
C GLU A 5 -5.11 -5.60 -0.66
N ILE A 6 -4.74 -4.37 -0.28
CA ILE A 6 -4.16 -3.38 -1.22
C ILE A 6 -2.87 -3.91 -1.85
N PHE A 7 -1.96 -4.48 -1.04
CA PHE A 7 -0.70 -5.04 -1.53
C PHE A 7 -0.93 -6.18 -2.52
N LYS A 8 -1.80 -7.14 -2.17
CA LYS A 8 -2.13 -8.25 -3.06
C LYS A 8 -2.77 -7.77 -4.36
N GLN A 9 -3.65 -6.79 -4.28
CA GLN A 9 -4.29 -6.21 -5.45
C GLN A 9 -3.29 -5.44 -6.31
N GLY A 10 -2.44 -4.60 -5.71
CA GLY A 10 -1.41 -3.86 -6.41
C GLY A 10 -0.40 -4.75 -7.12
N LEU A 11 0.03 -5.85 -6.48
CA LEU A 11 0.90 -6.85 -7.12
C LEU A 11 0.21 -7.54 -8.32
N ARG A 12 -1.07 -7.89 -8.18
CA ARG A 12 -1.82 -8.54 -9.24
C ARG A 12 -2.02 -7.61 -10.43
N ASP A 13 -2.39 -6.37 -10.14
CA ASP A 13 -2.76 -5.39 -11.16
C ASP A 13 -1.52 -4.66 -11.73
N GLY A 14 -0.38 -4.74 -11.02
CA GLY A 14 0.89 -4.13 -11.41
C GLY A 14 0.99 -2.64 -11.13
N TYR A 15 -0.01 -2.03 -10.49
CA TYR A 15 -0.05 -0.62 -10.12
C TYR A 15 -1.05 -0.35 -8.99
N LEU A 16 -0.94 0.82 -8.35
CA LEU A 16 -1.98 1.32 -7.46
C LEU A 16 -2.89 2.31 -8.21
N ASP A 17 -4.15 1.93 -8.43
CA ASP A 17 -5.15 2.84 -8.95
C ASP A 17 -5.48 3.97 -7.94
N PRO A 18 -6.16 5.06 -8.35
CA PRO A 18 -6.46 6.18 -7.45
C PRO A 18 -7.25 5.79 -6.19
N LYS A 19 -8.12 4.77 -6.28
CA LYS A 19 -8.92 4.29 -5.14
C LYS A 19 -8.03 3.54 -4.15
N LEU A 20 -7.10 2.71 -4.64
CA LEU A 20 -6.11 2.02 -3.80
C LEU A 20 -5.19 3.03 -3.09
N LYS A 21 -4.71 4.05 -3.81
CA LYS A 21 -3.88 5.12 -3.22
C LYS A 21 -4.60 5.88 -2.12
N ALA A 22 -5.86 6.26 -2.36
CA ALA A 22 -6.68 6.94 -1.35
C ALA A 22 -6.83 6.10 -0.08
N GLU A 23 -6.99 4.78 -0.23
CA GLU A 23 -7.12 3.88 0.90
C GLU A 23 -5.79 3.71 1.65
N VAL A 24 -4.64 3.64 0.97
CA VAL A 24 -3.31 3.66 1.62
C VAL A 24 -3.14 4.94 2.45
N MET A 25 -3.49 6.11 1.89
CA MET A 25 -3.40 7.39 2.60
C MET A 25 -4.32 7.45 3.82
N ARG A 26 -5.53 6.89 3.72
CA ARG A 26 -6.46 6.80 4.84
C ARG A 26 -5.94 5.90 5.96
N ILE A 27 -5.35 4.76 5.63
CA ILE A 27 -4.80 3.81 6.61
C ILE A 27 -3.52 4.34 7.25
N CYS A 28 -2.68 5.03 6.47
CA CYS A 28 -1.40 5.58 6.93
C CYS A 28 -1.51 7.05 7.37
N HIS A 29 -2.72 7.53 7.69
CA HIS A 29 -2.90 8.89 8.20
C HIS A 29 -2.07 9.09 9.48
N PRO A 30 -1.47 10.27 9.73
CA PRO A 30 -0.62 10.49 10.91
C PRO A 30 -1.28 10.14 12.25
N ASP A 31 -2.59 10.30 12.36
CA ASP A 31 -3.37 9.98 13.56
C ASP A 31 -3.76 8.49 13.67
N SER A 32 -3.39 7.66 12.67
CA SER A 32 -3.75 6.24 12.63
C SER A 32 -2.74 5.36 13.36
N ILE A 33 -3.25 4.47 14.22
CA ILE A 33 -2.44 3.43 14.86
C ILE A 33 -2.44 2.20 13.94
N LEU A 34 -1.34 2.01 13.22
CA LEU A 34 -1.14 0.83 12.38
C LEU A 34 -0.97 -0.43 13.23
N SER A 35 -1.75 -1.46 12.91
CA SER A 35 -1.59 -2.80 13.46
C SER A 35 -0.22 -3.38 13.09
N ALA A 36 0.25 -4.40 13.83
CA ALA A 36 1.50 -5.09 13.49
C ALA A 36 1.45 -5.70 12.08
N GLU A 37 0.30 -6.21 11.65
CA GLU A 37 0.12 -6.74 10.30
C GLU A 37 0.20 -5.61 9.25
N ASP A 38 -0.49 -4.49 9.48
CA ASP A 38 -0.47 -3.36 8.54
C ASP A 38 0.94 -2.77 8.37
N ARG A 39 1.74 -2.68 9.45
CA ARG A 39 3.15 -2.27 9.35
C ARG A 39 3.97 -3.18 8.43
N VAL A 40 3.80 -4.51 8.56
CA VAL A 40 4.48 -5.49 7.69
C VAL A 40 4.07 -5.31 6.22
N TYR A 41 2.79 -5.10 5.96
CA TYR A 41 2.32 -4.90 4.58
C TYR A 41 2.65 -3.52 4.03
N LEU A 42 2.81 -2.50 4.88
CA LEU A 42 3.32 -1.20 4.48
C LEU A 42 4.77 -1.33 3.98
N ASP A 43 5.65 -2.00 4.74
CA ASP A 43 7.04 -2.22 4.35
C ASP A 43 7.14 -2.99 3.02
N ARG A 44 6.30 -4.03 2.87
CA ARG A 44 6.23 -4.81 1.62
C ARG A 44 5.73 -3.97 0.44
N LEU A 45 4.72 -3.13 0.67
CA LEU A 45 4.18 -2.25 -0.36
C LEU A 45 5.24 -1.25 -0.81
N MET A 46 5.97 -0.62 0.12
CA MET A 46 7.10 0.26 -0.20
C MET A 46 8.18 -0.47 -0.99
N GLY A 47 8.55 -1.68 -0.57
CA GLY A 47 9.51 -2.52 -1.29
C GLY A 47 9.10 -2.78 -2.75
N ALA A 48 7.87 -3.22 -2.96
CA ALA A 48 7.34 -3.52 -4.29
C ALA A 48 7.23 -2.28 -5.21
N ILE A 49 6.99 -1.10 -4.63
CA ILE A 49 7.02 0.17 -5.38
C ILE A 49 8.45 0.51 -5.80
N LEU A 50 9.42 0.38 -4.89
CA LEU A 50 10.82 0.70 -5.14
C LEU A 50 11.47 -0.25 -6.15
N THR A 51 11.07 -1.53 -6.18
CA THR A 51 11.52 -2.52 -7.17
C THR A 51 10.80 -2.40 -8.51
N GLY A 52 9.72 -1.61 -8.59
CA GLY A 52 8.91 -1.45 -9.79
C GLY A 52 7.93 -2.60 -10.04
N GLU A 53 7.77 -3.54 -9.09
CA GLU A 53 6.75 -4.60 -9.16
C GLU A 53 5.33 -4.03 -9.10
N ILE A 54 5.15 -2.91 -8.40
CA ILE A 54 3.92 -2.13 -8.39
C ILE A 54 4.24 -0.74 -8.89
N ALA A 55 3.70 -0.37 -10.05
CA ALA A 55 3.80 0.97 -10.57
C ALA A 55 3.01 1.93 -9.68
N GLY A 56 3.76 2.71 -8.90
CA GLY A 56 3.30 3.97 -8.34
C GLY A 56 3.27 4.04 -6.82
N LEU A 57 4.04 5.01 -6.33
CA LEU A 57 3.63 6.01 -5.36
C LEU A 57 4.52 7.26 -5.61
N TYR A 58 4.08 8.20 -6.46
CA TYR A 58 4.61 9.56 -6.38
C TYR A 58 3.91 10.17 -5.16
N LEU A 59 4.57 10.12 -4.01
CA LEU A 59 4.20 10.91 -2.83
C LEU A 59 4.68 12.34 -3.02
#